data_AF-A0A6A7AAA8-F1
#
_entry.id   AF-A0A6A7AAA8-F1
#
_cell.length_a   1.000
_cell.length_b   1.000
_cell.length_c   1.000
_cell.angle_alpha   90.00
_cell.angle_beta   90.00
_cell.angle_gamma   90.00
#
_symmetry.space_group_name_H-M   'P 1'
#
loop_
_entity.id
_entity.type
_entity.pdbx_description
1 polymer ?
#
loop_
_entity_poly.entity_id
_entity_poly.type
_entity_poly.pdbx_seq_one_letter_code
_entity_poly.pdbx_strand_id
1 'polypeptide(L)' 'VSRNARCGVDGKGQTCRGSRYGNCCSQYSYCGSTTDYCGKGCQGSFGDCN' A
#
# COMPACT_ATOMS: atom_id res chain seq x y z
N VAL A 1 8.29 4.30 4.77
CA VAL A 1 8.27 2.95 4.17
C VAL A 1 7.76 1.94 5.18
N SER A 2 6.71 1.19 4.83
CA SER A 2 6.10 0.18 5.69
C SER A 2 7.07 -0.93 6.08
N ARG A 3 7.05 -1.34 7.36
CA ARG A 3 7.89 -2.42 7.92
C ARG A 3 7.07 -3.64 8.40
N ASN A 4 5.75 -3.53 8.37
CA ASN A 4 4.79 -4.51 8.89
C ASN A 4 3.65 -4.80 7.89
N ALA A 5 3.89 -4.49 6.61
CA ALA A 5 2.90 -4.57 5.53
C ALA A 5 1.67 -3.66 5.67
N ARG A 6 1.63 -2.72 6.63
CA ARG A 6 0.54 -1.75 6.75
C ARG A 6 0.84 -0.46 5.99
N CYS A 7 -0.20 0.19 5.50
CA CYS A 7 -0.11 1.49 4.83
C CYS A 7 -1.39 2.29 5.02
N GLY A 8 -1.45 3.50 4.47
CA GLY A 8 -2.66 4.30 4.59
C GLY A 8 -2.82 4.96 5.95
N VAL A 9 -3.97 5.59 6.16
CA VAL A 9 -4.31 6.25 7.43
C VAL A 9 -4.32 5.22 8.57
N ASP A 10 -4.91 4.05 8.35
CA ASP A 10 -4.96 2.97 9.36
C ASP A 10 -3.58 2.35 9.63
N GLY A 11 -2.67 2.45 8.66
CA GLY A 11 -1.27 2.05 8.79
C GLY A 11 -0.38 3.12 9.42
N LYS A 12 -0.93 4.09 10.14
CA LYS A 12 -0.21 5.24 10.71
C LYS A 12 0.46 6.14 9.65
N GLY A 13 -0.20 6.30 8.51
CA GLY A 13 0.32 7.09 7.39
C GLY A 13 1.51 6.47 6.67
N GLN A 14 1.77 5.17 6.88
CA GLN A 14 2.88 4.50 6.22
C GLN A 14 2.64 4.34 4.71
N THR A 15 3.72 4.48 3.94
CA THR A 15 3.72 4.20 2.49
C THR A 15 4.33 2.84 2.18
N CYS A 16 3.77 2.19 1.17
CA CYS A 16 4.29 0.97 0.57
C CYS A 16 5.43 1.20 -0.43
N ARG A 17 5.60 2.42 -0.96
CA ARG A 17 6.68 2.71 -1.92
C ARG A 17 8.05 2.36 -1.34
N GLY A 18 8.76 1.45 -1.99
CA GLY A 18 10.06 0.94 -1.53
C GLY A 18 9.97 -0.08 -0.39
N SER A 19 8.78 -0.61 -0.09
CA SER A 19 8.61 -1.68 0.89
C SER A 19 8.84 -3.05 0.27
N ARG A 20 9.44 -3.98 1.04
CA ARG A 20 9.62 -5.38 0.63
C ARG A 20 8.31 -6.14 0.39
N TYR A 21 7.19 -5.61 0.87
CA TYR A 21 5.86 -6.19 0.70
C TYR A 21 5.24 -5.83 -0.65
N GLY A 22 5.83 -4.88 -1.39
CA GLY A 22 5.29 -4.32 -2.62
C GLY A 22 4.98 -2.82 -2.46
N ASN A 23 4.79 -2.14 -3.58
CA ASN A 23 4.68 -0.68 -3.64
C ASN A 23 3.25 -0.16 -3.57
N CYS A 24 2.25 -1.02 -3.69
CA CYS A 24 0.85 -0.66 -3.75
C CYS A 24 0.22 -0.71 -2.37
N CYS A 25 -0.65 0.24 -2.05
CA CYS A 25 -1.39 0.27 -0.81
C CYS A 25 -2.86 -0.04 -1.10
N SER A 26 -3.37 -1.20 -0.67
CA SER A 26 -4.75 -1.59 -0.93
C SER A 26 -5.76 -0.75 -0.15
N GLN A 27 -7.04 -0.82 -0.52
CA GLN A 27 -8.15 -0.22 0.24
C GLN A 27 -8.23 -0.72 1.69
N TYR A 28 -7.62 -1.87 1.99
CA TYR A 28 -7.58 -2.48 3.32
C TYR A 28 -6.35 -2.06 4.13
N SER A 29 -5.62 -1.04 3.69
CA SER A 29 -4.46 -0.49 4.39
C SER A 29 -3.32 -1.52 4.51
N TYR A 30 -3.13 -2.31 3.44
CA TYR A 30 -2.04 -3.29 3.32
C TYR A 30 -1.17 -3.07 2.08
N CYS A 31 0.12 -3.36 2.23
CA CYS A 31 1.09 -3.31 1.14
C CYS A 31 1.11 -4.61 0.34
N GLY A 32 1.11 -4.46 -0.98
CA GLY A 32 1.25 -5.55 -1.93
C GLY A 32 1.73 -5.07 -3.29
N SER A 33 1.85 -6.00 -4.23
CA SER A 33 2.27 -5.74 -5.60
C SER A 33 1.34 -6.38 -6.64
N THR A 34 0.31 -7.11 -6.22
CA THR A 34 -0.68 -7.69 -7.13
C THR A 34 -1.81 -6.72 -7.42
N THR A 35 -2.60 -7.01 -8.44
CA THR A 35 -3.75 -6.21 -8.89
C THR A 35 -4.76 -5.96 -7.79
N ASP A 36 -4.91 -6.86 -6.80
CA ASP A 36 -5.81 -6.67 -5.66
C ASP A 36 -5.35 -5.53 -4.72
N TYR A 37 -4.05 -5.23 -4.71
CA TYR A 37 -3.48 -4.14 -3.93
C TYR A 37 -3.29 -2.87 -4.74
N CYS A 38 -2.94 -3.00 -6.02
CA CYS A 38 -2.64 -1.88 -6.91
C CYS A 38 -3.86 -1.36 -7.69
N GLY A 39 -4.91 -2.19 -7.83
CA GLY A 39 -6.07 -1.91 -8.64
C GLY A 39 -7.16 -1.13 -7.88
N LYS A 40 -8.41 -1.56 -8.03
CA LYS A 40 -9.57 -0.80 -7.52
C LYS A 40 -9.49 -0.60 -6.01
N GLY A 41 -9.56 0.67 -5.60
CA GLY A 41 -9.49 1.07 -4.19
C GLY A 41 -8.08 1.24 -3.63
N CYS A 42 -7.04 1.08 -4.46
CA CYS A 42 -5.68 1.37 -4.05
C CYS A 42 -5.53 2.84 -3.59
N GLN A 43 -4.84 3.04 -2.46
CA GLN A 43 -4.60 4.32 -1.83
C GLN A 43 -3.36 5.00 -2.42
N GLY A 44 -3.53 5.74 -3.52
CA GLY A 44 -2.43 6.36 -4.29
C GLY A 44 -1.56 7.35 -3.52
N SER A 45 -2.06 7.94 -2.43
CA SER A 45 -1.22 8.78 -1.55
C SER A 45 -0.16 7.96 -0.80
N PHE A 46 -0.41 6.65 -0.62
CA PHE A 46 0.41 5.75 0.20
C PHE A 46 1.07 4.63 -0.60
N GLY A 47 0.75 4.47 -1.89
CA GLY A 47 1.38 3.49 -2.76
C GLY A 47 1.28 3.85 -4.25
N ASP A 48 1.83 2.98 -5.09
CA ASP A 48 1.73 3.11 -6.54
C ASP A 48 0.51 2.32 -7.01
N CYS A 49 -0.52 3.04 -7.47
CA CYS A 49 -1.76 2.44 -7.96
C CYS A 49 -1.78 2.51 -9.49
N ASN A 50 -2.22 1.44 -10.14
CA ASN A 50 -2.40 1.33 -11.59
C ASN A 50 -3.84 0.94 -11.90
#